data_AF-A0A9E2MM38-F1
#
_entry.id   AF-A0A9E2MM38-F1
#
_cell.length_a   1.000
_cell.length_b   1.000
_cell.length_c   1.000
_cell.angle_alpha   90.00
_cell.angle_beta   90.00
_cell.angle_gamma   90.00
#
_symmetry.space_group_name_H-M   'P 1'
#
loop_
_entity.id
_entity.type
_entity.pdbx_description
1 polymer ?
#
loop_
_entity_poly.entity_id
_entity_poly.type
_entity_poly.pdbx_seq_one_letter_code
_entity_poly.pdbx_strand_id
1 'polypeptide(L)'
;MEFYLTLTSFVAIPENKDSLAKTFNVSHMRYAHYFNKKNKIVGHLWQGRFYSCVLDDTHLYATVRYIENNPVRAGLVKRAWDWKWSSAREHVLKEGKCLLFLTDVNKFMEIDNWKSYLFNKEKETVINSIRKNTLTGRPLGDDIFVAELEKLFSKRLRALPRGRPKNE
;
A
#
# COMPACT_ATOMS: atom_id res chain seq x y z
N MET A 1 6.11 -17.27 8.26
CA MET A 1 7.20 -16.39 7.80
C MET A 1 6.76 -15.29 6.82
N GLU A 2 5.48 -15.23 6.41
CA GLU A 2 4.93 -14.20 5.51
C GLU A 2 4.56 -12.87 6.21
N PHE A 3 4.49 -12.87 7.54
CA PHE A 3 4.00 -11.73 8.33
C PHE A 3 4.93 -10.51 8.35
N TYR A 4 6.21 -10.65 8.02
CA TYR A 4 7.19 -9.56 8.08
C TYR A 4 7.29 -8.76 6.77
N LEU A 5 6.66 -9.21 5.69
CA LEU A 5 6.89 -8.68 4.34
C LEU A 5 6.15 -7.36 4.01
N THR A 6 5.29 -6.84 4.89
CA THR A 6 4.41 -5.71 4.54
C THR A 6 4.40 -4.56 5.56
N LEU A 7 5.45 -4.38 6.36
CA LEU A 7 5.48 -3.24 7.30
C LEU A 7 5.74 -1.90 6.59
N THR A 8 6.34 -1.92 5.41
CA THR A 8 6.54 -0.72 4.58
C THR A 8 5.52 -0.73 3.46
N SER A 9 4.48 0.08 3.60
CA SER A 9 3.41 0.23 2.62
C SER A 9 2.97 1.69 2.58
N PHE A 10 2.61 2.15 1.39
CA PHE A 10 2.24 3.54 1.15
C PHE A 10 0.97 3.58 0.32
N VAL A 11 0.12 4.55 0.62
CA VAL A 11 -0.87 5.08 -0.32
C VAL A 11 -0.32 6.42 -0.80
N ALA A 12 -0.27 6.61 -2.11
CA ALA A 12 0.33 7.80 -2.70
C ALA A 12 -0.41 8.18 -3.99
N ILE A 13 -0.44 9.48 -4.26
CA ILE A 13 -0.94 10.04 -5.51
C ILE A 13 0.29 10.51 -6.30
N PRO A 14 0.64 9.83 -7.40
CA PRO A 14 1.77 10.23 -8.21
C PRO A 14 1.44 11.49 -9.02
N GLU A 15 2.33 12.49 -8.98
CA GLU A 15 2.21 13.69 -9.83
C GLU A 15 2.41 13.38 -11.32
N ASN A 16 3.30 12.44 -11.64
CA ASN A 16 3.64 12.05 -13.00
C ASN A 16 3.59 10.52 -13.16
N LYS A 17 3.45 10.08 -14.41
CA LYS A 17 3.36 8.65 -14.79
C LYS A 17 4.50 7.79 -14.22
N ASP A 18 5.69 8.34 -14.03
CA ASP A 18 6.88 7.63 -13.58
C ASP A 18 7.34 8.00 -12.16
N SER A 19 6.58 8.85 -11.45
CA SER A 19 6.95 9.34 -10.11
C SER A 19 7.19 8.20 -9.12
N LEU A 20 6.30 7.20 -9.04
CA LEU A 20 6.50 6.07 -8.12
C LEU A 20 7.76 5.28 -8.47
N ALA A 21 7.95 4.98 -9.76
CA ALA A 21 9.09 4.19 -10.22
C ALA A 21 10.42 4.89 -9.91
N LYS A 22 10.52 6.19 -10.20
CA LYS A 22 11.71 7.00 -9.90
C LYS A 22 11.95 7.12 -8.39
N THR A 23 10.91 7.46 -7.61
CA THR A 23 11.01 7.64 -6.16
C THR A 23 11.51 6.38 -5.47
N PHE A 24 10.89 5.23 -5.73
CA PHE A 24 11.29 3.97 -5.10
C PHE A 24 12.62 3.44 -5.63
N ASN A 25 12.94 3.62 -6.91
CA ASN A 25 14.25 3.24 -7.44
C ASN A 25 15.39 3.97 -6.71
N VAL A 26 15.30 5.31 -6.63
CA VAL A 26 16.34 6.14 -6.01
C VAL A 26 16.40 5.89 -4.50
N SER A 27 15.26 5.84 -3.82
CA SER A 27 15.19 5.63 -2.37
C SER A 27 15.73 4.27 -1.96
N HIS A 28 15.31 3.20 -2.65
CA HIS A 28 15.80 1.84 -2.38
C HIS A 28 17.29 1.72 -2.65
N MET A 29 17.78 2.26 -3.77
CA MET A 29 19.21 2.22 -4.11
C MET A 29 20.06 2.95 -3.06
N ARG A 30 19.70 4.19 -2.73
CA ARG A 30 20.44 5.01 -1.75
C ARG A 30 20.46 4.35 -0.37
N TYR A 31 19.31 3.84 0.09
CA TYR A 31 19.23 3.17 1.39
C TYR A 31 20.01 1.86 1.41
N ALA A 32 19.93 1.05 0.35
CA ALA A 32 20.70 -0.18 0.25
C ALA A 32 22.21 0.09 0.30
N HIS A 33 22.69 1.10 -0.44
CA HIS A 33 24.09 1.50 -0.39
C HIS A 33 24.52 1.96 1.01
N TYR A 34 23.72 2.84 1.65
CA TYR A 34 23.96 3.30 3.01
C TYR A 34 24.02 2.14 4.01
N PHE A 35 23.01 1.26 3.99
CA PHE A 35 22.90 0.14 4.92
C PHE A 35 24.05 -0.86 4.74
N ASN A 36 24.35 -1.24 3.50
CA ASN A 36 25.44 -2.17 3.19
C ASN A 36 26.79 -1.59 3.62
N LYS A 37 27.06 -0.31 3.31
CA LYS A 37 28.29 0.37 3.73
C LYS A 37 28.42 0.44 5.25
N LYS A 38 27.33 0.79 5.95
CA LYS A 38 27.31 0.90 7.42
C LYS A 38 27.52 -0.45 8.11
N ASN A 39 26.95 -1.52 7.57
CA ASN A 39 27.00 -2.86 8.17
C ASN A 39 28.10 -3.76 7.59
N LYS A 40 28.91 -3.26 6.63
CA LYS A 40 29.94 -4.02 5.91
C LYS A 40 29.39 -5.30 5.23
N ILE A 41 28.16 -5.23 4.71
CA ILE A 41 27.49 -6.32 4.00
C ILE A 41 27.62 -6.10 2.50
N VAL A 42 27.70 -7.18 1.73
CA VAL A 42 27.65 -7.18 0.26
C VAL A 42 26.42 -7.97 -0.19
N GLY A 43 25.72 -7.47 -1.21
CA GLY A 43 24.56 -8.14 -1.80
C GLY A 43 23.28 -7.28 -1.78
N HIS A 44 22.17 -7.93 -2.13
CA HIS A 44 20.86 -7.30 -2.23
C HIS A 44 20.22 -7.11 -0.86
N LEU A 45 19.78 -5.88 -0.56
CA LEU A 45 19.00 -5.58 0.65
C LEU A 45 17.50 -5.84 0.46
N TRP A 46 16.97 -5.48 -0.71
CA TRP A 46 15.54 -5.59 -1.01
C TRP A 46 15.25 -6.90 -1.75
N GLN A 47 14.10 -7.51 -1.45
CA GLN A 47 13.67 -8.74 -2.12
C GLN A 47 13.31 -8.56 -3.60
N GLY A 48 13.07 -7.32 -4.05
CA GLY A 48 12.73 -7.05 -5.44
C GLY A 48 12.25 -5.62 -5.66
N ARG A 49 11.55 -5.44 -6.78
CA ARG A 49 10.86 -4.19 -7.11
C ARG A 49 9.69 -3.98 -6.14
N PHE A 50 9.29 -2.71 -5.97
CA PHE A 50 8.06 -2.42 -5.27
C PHE A 50 6.85 -2.98 -6.04
N TYR A 51 5.79 -3.29 -5.30
CA TYR A 51 4.49 -3.67 -5.84
C TYR A 51 3.54 -2.48 -5.70
N SER A 52 2.60 -2.34 -6.63
CA SER A 52 1.62 -1.25 -6.62
C SER A 52 0.38 -1.64 -7.39
N CYS A 53 -0.79 -1.26 -6.90
CA CYS A 53 -2.05 -1.29 -7.64
C CYS A 53 -2.78 0.05 -7.53
N VAL A 54 -3.67 0.33 -8.48
CA VAL A 54 -4.56 1.49 -8.42
C VAL A 54 -5.79 1.12 -7.58
N LEU A 55 -6.31 2.07 -6.80
CA LEU A 55 -7.45 1.89 -5.91
C LEU A 55 -8.62 2.74 -6.41
N ASP A 56 -9.86 2.26 -6.24
CA ASP A 56 -11.04 3.13 -6.21
C ASP A 56 -11.23 3.75 -4.81
N ASP A 57 -12.22 4.63 -4.68
CA ASP A 57 -12.50 5.33 -3.43
C ASP A 57 -12.90 4.37 -2.29
N THR A 58 -13.71 3.35 -2.56
CA THR A 58 -14.16 2.42 -1.51
C THR A 58 -12.98 1.59 -0.96
N HIS A 59 -12.13 1.11 -1.86
CA HIS A 59 -10.97 0.29 -1.52
C HIS A 59 -9.81 1.13 -0.94
N LEU A 60 -9.78 2.44 -1.19
CA LEU A 60 -8.88 3.36 -0.50
C LEU A 60 -9.08 3.29 1.01
N TYR A 61 -10.33 3.39 1.51
CA TYR A 61 -10.62 3.30 2.94
C TYR A 61 -10.21 1.94 3.52
N ALA A 62 -10.46 0.84 2.83
CA ALA A 62 -10.03 -0.46 3.32
C ALA A 62 -8.49 -0.58 3.36
N THR A 63 -7.81 -0.02 2.35
CA THR A 63 -6.35 -0.11 2.20
C THR A 63 -5.61 0.73 3.23
N VAL A 64 -6.05 1.96 3.49
CA VAL A 64 -5.46 2.81 4.54
C VAL A 64 -5.61 2.15 5.92
N ARG A 65 -6.81 1.65 6.23
CA ARG A 65 -7.06 0.90 7.48
C ARG A 65 -6.17 -0.32 7.61
N TYR A 66 -5.99 -1.06 6.52
CA TYR A 66 -5.11 -2.23 6.47
C TYR A 66 -3.66 -1.84 6.77
N ILE A 67 -3.11 -0.84 6.06
CA ILE A 67 -1.72 -0.41 6.20
C ILE A 67 -1.43 0.09 7.61
N GLU A 68 -2.30 0.92 8.16
CA GLU A 68 -2.10 1.48 9.50
C GLU A 68 -2.21 0.43 10.62
N ASN A 69 -2.99 -0.63 10.38
CA ASN A 69 -3.08 -1.76 11.30
C ASN A 69 -2.01 -2.83 11.07
N ASN A 70 -1.14 -2.73 10.06
CA ASN A 70 -0.09 -3.73 9.83
C ASN A 70 0.83 -3.96 11.05
N PRO A 71 1.28 -2.94 11.80
CA PRO A 71 2.06 -3.15 13.02
C PRO A 71 1.30 -3.95 14.10
N VAL A 72 -0.02 -3.75 14.21
CA VAL A 72 -0.88 -4.51 15.14
C VAL A 72 -1.03 -5.96 14.64
N ARG A 73 -1.29 -6.14 13.34
CA ARG A 73 -1.39 -7.48 12.70
C ARG A 73 -0.09 -8.28 12.80
N ALA A 74 1.06 -7.60 12.78
CA ALA A 74 2.37 -8.20 12.96
C ALA A 74 2.74 -8.46 14.43
N GLY A 75 1.87 -8.08 15.38
CA GLY A 75 2.10 -8.27 16.82
C GLY A 75 3.18 -7.34 17.42
N LEU A 76 3.55 -6.26 16.71
CA LEU A 76 4.61 -5.34 17.16
C LEU A 76 4.10 -4.34 18.20
N VAL A 77 2.83 -3.95 18.11
CA VAL A 77 2.17 -3.01 19.02
C VAL A 77 0.73 -3.44 19.28
N LYS A 78 0.15 -2.98 20.40
CA LYS A 78 -1.25 -3.26 20.74
C LYS A 78 -2.23 -2.37 19.99
N ARG A 79 -1.84 -1.12 19.69
CA ARG A 79 -2.67 -0.14 18.97
C ARG A 79 -1.87 0.45 17.82
N ALA A 80 -2.54 0.74 16.70
CA ALA A 80 -1.91 1.23 15.48
C ALA A 80 -1.10 2.52 15.70
N TRP A 81 -1.62 3.46 16.51
CA TRP A 81 -0.97 4.73 16.83
C TRP A 81 0.18 4.62 17.84
N ASP A 82 0.41 3.45 18.44
CA ASP A 82 1.61 3.21 19.27
C ASP A 82 2.85 2.99 18.38
N TRP A 83 2.65 2.68 17.09
CA TRP A 83 3.75 2.53 16.14
C TRP A 83 4.24 3.88 15.64
N LYS A 84 5.47 4.24 16.02
CA LYS A 84 6.05 5.55 15.68
C LYS A 84 6.43 5.75 14.20
N TRP A 85 6.38 4.69 13.39
CA TRP A 85 6.80 4.71 11.99
C TRP A 85 5.63 4.57 11.01
N SER A 86 4.45 5.06 11.38
CA SER A 86 3.28 5.15 10.50
C SER A 86 2.54 6.49 10.68
N SER A 87 1.66 6.79 9.72
CA SER A 87 0.74 7.93 9.77
C SER A 87 -0.35 7.81 10.83
N ALA A 88 -0.66 6.59 11.29
CA ALA A 88 -1.73 6.29 12.23
C ALA A 88 -1.66 7.13 13.51
N ARG A 89 -0.44 7.40 13.99
CA ARG A 89 -0.21 8.22 15.18
C ARG A 89 -0.64 9.67 14.95
N GLU A 90 -0.24 10.26 13.83
CA GLU A 90 -0.62 11.65 13.48
C GLU A 90 -2.13 11.76 13.30
N HIS A 91 -2.75 10.83 12.57
CA HIS A 91 -4.19 10.84 12.34
C HIS A 91 -5.02 10.68 13.63
N VAL A 92 -4.54 9.89 14.59
CA VAL A 92 -5.26 9.60 15.83
C VAL A 92 -5.03 10.65 16.91
N LEU A 93 -3.78 11.04 17.13
CA LEU A 93 -3.42 11.95 18.22
C LEU A 93 -3.53 13.41 17.80
N LYS A 94 -3.53 13.70 16.49
CA LYS A 94 -3.42 15.07 15.94
C LYS A 94 -2.21 15.83 16.50
N GLU A 95 -1.20 15.09 16.95
CA GLU A 95 -0.01 15.57 17.63
C GLU A 95 1.24 14.90 17.03
N GLY A 96 2.25 15.72 16.75
CA GLY A 96 3.51 15.28 16.15
C GLY A 96 3.44 15.23 14.62
N LYS A 97 4.53 15.64 13.98
CA LYS A 97 4.72 15.44 12.54
C LYS A 97 5.08 13.98 12.30
N CYS A 98 4.32 13.26 11.49
CA CYS A 98 4.83 12.05 10.86
C CYS A 98 6.11 12.40 10.10
N LEU A 99 7.09 11.49 10.09
CA LEU A 99 8.31 11.65 9.28
C LEU A 99 8.01 11.62 7.77
N LEU A 100 6.80 11.20 7.40
CA LEU A 100 6.30 11.21 6.05
C LEU A 100 5.66 12.59 5.81
N PHE A 101 6.03 13.28 4.73
CA PHE A 101 5.31 14.47 4.28
C PHE A 101 3.93 14.04 3.79
N LEU A 102 2.98 13.92 4.71
CA LEU A 102 1.63 13.44 4.41
C LEU A 102 0.87 14.54 3.67
N THR A 103 0.21 14.16 2.58
CA THR A 103 -0.88 14.95 2.04
C THR A 103 -2.02 14.96 3.07
N ASP A 104 -2.74 16.06 3.17
CA ASP A 104 -3.94 16.13 4.01
C ASP A 104 -4.96 15.08 3.55
N VAL A 105 -5.05 13.99 4.33
CA VAL A 105 -5.88 12.83 4.02
C VAL A 105 -7.36 13.19 4.00
N ASN A 106 -7.76 14.26 4.71
CA ASN A 106 -9.15 14.71 4.76
C ASN A 106 -9.65 15.25 3.40
N LYS A 107 -8.75 15.53 2.45
CA LYS A 107 -9.13 15.89 1.07
C LYS A 107 -9.66 14.72 0.25
N PHE A 108 -9.39 13.49 0.69
CA PHE A 108 -9.72 12.27 -0.04
C PHE A 108 -10.58 11.31 0.79
N MET A 109 -10.56 11.46 2.12
CA MET A 109 -11.22 10.56 3.04
C MET A 109 -11.93 11.31 4.15
N GLU A 110 -13.20 11.02 4.34
CA GLU A 110 -14.03 11.57 5.40
C GLU A 110 -14.07 10.56 6.56
N ILE A 111 -13.28 10.83 7.61
CA ILE A 111 -13.22 9.99 8.80
C ILE A 111 -13.40 10.84 10.05
N ASP A 112 -14.58 10.74 10.67
CA ASP A 112 -14.91 11.50 11.89
C ASP A 112 -14.03 11.10 13.08
N ASN A 113 -13.80 9.80 13.26
CA ASN A 113 -13.05 9.26 14.38
C ASN A 113 -12.05 8.19 13.94
N TRP A 114 -10.80 8.61 13.80
CA TRP A 114 -9.72 7.73 13.34
C TRP A 114 -9.46 6.54 14.26
N LYS A 115 -9.65 6.69 15.58
CA LYS A 115 -9.52 5.55 16.51
C LYS A 115 -10.56 4.48 16.23
N SER A 116 -11.83 4.89 16.12
CA SER A 116 -12.95 3.98 15.80
C SER A 116 -12.71 3.30 14.44
N TYR A 117 -12.33 4.08 13.45
CA TYR A 117 -11.97 3.59 12.12
C TYR A 117 -10.88 2.52 12.15
N LEU A 118 -9.82 2.68 12.96
CA LEU A 118 -8.75 1.68 13.08
C LEU A 118 -9.11 0.47 13.96
N PHE A 119 -10.03 0.61 14.92
CA PHE A 119 -10.52 -0.52 15.71
C PHE A 119 -11.40 -1.47 14.91
N ASN A 120 -12.12 -0.95 13.92
CA ASN A 120 -12.84 -1.78 12.96
C ASN A 120 -11.84 -2.62 12.17
N LYS A 121 -12.06 -3.94 12.08
CA LYS A 121 -11.19 -4.82 11.30
C LYS A 121 -11.80 -5.07 9.94
N GLU A 122 -10.96 -5.03 8.92
CA GLU A 122 -11.35 -5.50 7.59
C GLU A 122 -11.64 -7.00 7.61
N LYS A 123 -12.61 -7.41 6.79
CA LYS A 123 -12.87 -8.84 6.52
C LYS A 123 -11.62 -9.43 5.86
N GLU A 124 -11.31 -10.68 6.18
CA GLU A 124 -10.12 -11.36 5.60
C GLU A 124 -10.19 -11.44 4.07
N THR A 125 -11.40 -11.50 3.50
CA THR A 125 -11.62 -11.43 2.05
C THR A 125 -11.09 -10.13 1.44
N VAL A 126 -11.35 -8.99 2.07
CA VAL A 126 -10.88 -7.66 1.63
C VAL A 126 -9.36 -7.59 1.73
N ILE A 127 -8.80 -8.05 2.84
CA ILE A 127 -7.34 -8.10 3.05
C ILE A 127 -6.65 -8.94 1.96
N ASN A 128 -7.22 -10.09 1.64
CA ASN A 128 -6.69 -10.96 0.60
C ASN A 128 -6.75 -10.30 -0.78
N SER A 129 -7.82 -9.56 -1.08
CA SER A 129 -7.90 -8.73 -2.30
C SER A 129 -6.83 -7.65 -2.33
N ILE A 130 -6.61 -6.92 -1.24
CA ILE A 130 -5.55 -5.89 -1.14
C ILE A 130 -4.17 -6.50 -1.46
N ARG A 131 -3.83 -7.62 -0.82
CA ARG A 131 -2.55 -8.32 -1.03
C ARG A 131 -2.40 -8.81 -2.46
N LYS A 132 -3.41 -9.54 -2.96
CA LYS A 132 -3.40 -10.12 -4.31
C LYS A 132 -3.27 -9.06 -5.40
N ASN A 133 -4.06 -7.99 -5.31
CA ASN A 133 -4.10 -6.95 -6.33
C ASN A 133 -2.81 -6.13 -6.30
N THR A 134 -2.28 -5.83 -5.10
CA THR A 134 -0.95 -5.21 -4.95
C THR A 134 0.15 -6.06 -5.60
N LEU A 135 0.23 -7.35 -5.27
CA LEU A 135 1.26 -8.26 -5.82
C LEU A 135 1.17 -8.43 -7.35
N THR A 136 -0.05 -8.45 -7.89
CA THR A 136 -0.27 -8.63 -9.34
C THR A 136 -0.23 -7.33 -10.14
N GLY A 137 -0.27 -6.18 -9.46
CA GLY A 137 -0.38 -4.86 -10.07
C GLY A 137 -1.71 -4.56 -10.75
N ARG A 138 -2.73 -5.40 -10.54
CA ARG A 138 -4.07 -5.19 -11.11
C ARG A 138 -4.87 -4.21 -10.25
N PRO A 139 -5.73 -3.38 -10.86
CA PRO A 139 -6.55 -2.44 -10.10
C PRO A 139 -7.37 -3.15 -9.02
N LEU A 140 -7.51 -2.51 -7.86
CA LEU A 140 -8.38 -2.92 -6.79
C LEU A 140 -9.55 -1.93 -6.74
N GLY A 141 -10.64 -2.31 -7.36
CA GLY A 141 -11.86 -1.54 -7.39
C GLY A 141 -13.04 -2.38 -7.84
N ASP A 142 -14.23 -1.79 -7.81
CA ASP A 142 -15.42 -2.41 -8.36
C ASP A 142 -15.36 -2.61 -9.88
N ASP A 143 -16.34 -3.33 -10.43
CA ASP A 143 -16.36 -3.66 -11.84
C ASP A 143 -16.55 -2.45 -12.76
N ILE A 144 -17.20 -1.40 -12.27
CA ILE A 144 -17.43 -0.16 -13.02
C ILE A 144 -16.09 0.56 -13.17
N PHE A 145 -15.39 0.77 -12.06
CA PHE A 145 -14.07 1.38 -12.00
C PHE A 145 -13.06 0.66 -12.91
N VAL A 146 -13.01 -0.67 -12.83
CA VAL A 146 -12.09 -1.45 -13.67
C VAL A 146 -12.45 -1.31 -15.16
N ALA A 147 -13.73 -1.32 -15.51
CA ALA A 147 -14.17 -1.15 -16.91
C ALA A 147 -13.81 0.24 -17.46
N GLU A 148 -13.94 1.29 -16.64
CA GLU A 148 -13.52 2.65 -17.01
C GLU A 148 -12.02 2.74 -17.26
N LEU A 149 -11.19 2.13 -16.41
CA LEU A 149 -9.74 2.06 -16.63
C LEU A 149 -9.39 1.27 -17.90
N GLU A 150 -10.06 0.15 -18.15
CA GLU A 150 -9.83 -0.64 -19.37
C GLU A 150 -10.14 0.17 -20.63
N LYS A 151 -11.22 0.96 -20.61
CA LYS A 151 -11.59 1.88 -21.69
C LYS A 151 -10.55 3.00 -21.85
N LEU A 152 -10.17 3.65 -20.75
CA LEU A 152 -9.21 4.76 -20.75
C LEU A 152 -7.85 4.35 -21.34
N PHE A 153 -7.34 3.18 -20.94
CA PHE A 153 -6.03 2.70 -21.39
C PHE A 153 -6.10 1.86 -22.66
N SER A 154 -7.30 1.59 -23.18
CA SER A 154 -7.52 0.66 -24.31
C SER A 154 -6.81 -0.67 -24.11
N LYS A 155 -6.84 -1.18 -22.87
CA LYS A 155 -6.10 -2.37 -22.43
C LYS A 155 -6.93 -3.15 -21.42
N ARG A 156 -6.86 -4.48 -21.50
CA ARG A 156 -7.45 -5.36 -20.49
C ARG A 156 -6.60 -5.34 -19.21
N LEU A 157 -7.25 -5.12 -18.08
CA LEU A 157 -6.67 -5.08 -16.74
C LEU A 157 -7.13 -6.26 -15.88
N ARG A 158 -8.30 -6.86 -16.21
CA ARG A 158 -8.81 -8.06 -15.54
C ARG A 158 -7.94 -9.29 -15.84
N ALA A 159 -7.84 -10.18 -14.85
CA ALA A 159 -7.18 -11.47 -15.03
C ALA A 159 -8.07 -12.40 -15.87
N LEU A 160 -7.48 -13.10 -16.84
CA LEU A 160 -8.16 -14.21 -17.50
C LEU A 160 -8.18 -15.44 -16.60
N PRO A 161 -9.15 -16.35 -16.77
CA PRO A 161 -9.11 -17.67 -16.17
C PRO A 161 -7.75 -18.32 -16.41
N ARG A 162 -7.23 -19.01 -15.40
CA ARG A 162 -5.98 -19.76 -15.54
C ARG A 162 -6.19 -20.89 -16.54
N GLY A 163 -5.41 -20.91 -17.62
CA GLY A 163 -5.45 -21.97 -18.64
C GLY A 163 -4.97 -21.48 -20.00
N ARG A 164 -4.66 -22.44 -20.89
CA ARG A 164 -4.42 -22.15 -22.31
C ARG A 164 -5.70 -21.54 -22.91
N PRO A 165 -5.61 -20.45 -23.69
CA PRO A 165 -6.77 -19.94 -24.43
C PRO A 165 -7.39 -21.09 -25.24
N LYS A 166 -8.72 -21.23 -25.19
CA LYS A 166 -9.39 -22.15 -26.11
C LYS A 166 -9.14 -21.64 -27.53
N ASN A 167 -8.59 -22.49 -28.40
CA ASN A 167 -8.57 -22.19 -29.82
C ASN A 167 -10.02 -22.14 -30.31
N GLU A 168 -10.40 -21.06 -30.98
CA GLU A 168 -11.60 -21.02 -31.82
C GLU A 168 -11.41 -21.88 -33.08
#